data_AF-A0A0V0SPZ6-F1
#
_entry.id   AF-A0A0V0SPZ6-F1
#
_cell.length_a   1.000
_cell.length_b   1.000
_cell.length_c   1.000
_cell.angle_alpha   90.00
_cell.angle_beta   90.00
_cell.angle_gamma   90.00
#
_symmetry.space_group_name_H-M   'P 1'
#
loop_
_entity.id
_entity.type
_entity.pdbx_description
1 polymer ?
#
loop_
_entity_poly.entity_id
_entity_poly.type
_entity_poly.pdbx_seq_one_letter_code
_entity_poly.pdbx_strand_id
1 'polypeptide(L)' 'MPPDRLSMWNVYNVNIHTSNDLEGWHFKMNRLAGKRHLSFYELLQLLIDEQGSTETLIQQ' A
#
# COMPACT_ATOMS: atom_id res chain seq x y z
N MET A 1 -37.63 -7.15 -4.17
CA MET A 1 -36.42 -7.49 -4.96
C MET A 1 -35.24 -7.41 -4.02
N PRO A 2 -34.32 -8.40 -3.99
CA PRO A 2 -33.09 -8.23 -3.21
C PRO A 2 -32.27 -7.10 -3.87
N PRO A 3 -31.59 -6.25 -3.09
CA PRO A 3 -30.75 -5.21 -3.65
C PRO A 3 -29.69 -5.85 -4.53
N ASP A 4 -29.50 -5.28 -5.72
CA ASP A 4 -28.51 -5.68 -6.70
C ASP A 4 -27.19 -6.02 -6.00
N ARG A 5 -26.78 -7.29 -6.10
CA ARG A 5 -25.45 -7.73 -5.66
C ARG A 5 -24.44 -7.11 -6.63
N LEU A 6 -24.02 -5.87 -6.36
CA LEU A 6 -22.82 -5.28 -6.94
C LEU A 6 -21.72 -6.35 -6.84
N SER A 7 -21.08 -6.71 -7.97
CA SER A 7 -19.95 -7.64 -7.94
C SER A 7 -18.79 -6.92 -7.26
N MET A 8 -18.70 -7.08 -5.96
CA MET A 8 -17.63 -6.49 -5.19
C MET A 8 -16.43 -7.40 -5.32
N TRP A 9 -15.25 -6.82 -5.56
CA TRP A 9 -13.99 -7.54 -5.76
C TRP A 9 -13.44 -8.21 -4.49
N ASN A 10 -14.31 -8.58 -3.54
CA ASN A 10 -13.95 -9.34 -2.34
C ASN A 10 -14.61 -10.72 -2.37
N VAL A 11 -13.91 -11.71 -1.80
CA VAL A 11 -14.28 -13.13 -1.76
C VAL A 11 -15.68 -13.37 -1.17
N TYR A 12 -16.11 -12.50 -0.26
CA TYR A 12 -17.39 -12.64 0.44
C TYR A 12 -18.55 -11.98 -0.31
N ASN A 13 -18.29 -11.21 -1.36
CA ASN A 13 -19.27 -10.40 -2.10
C ASN A 13 -20.18 -9.58 -1.16
N VAL A 14 -19.61 -9.12 -0.04
CA VAL A 14 -20.27 -8.29 0.98
C VAL A 14 -19.71 -6.88 0.87
N ASN A 15 -20.54 -5.88 1.18
CA ASN A 15 -20.10 -4.49 1.32
C ASN A 15 -19.27 -4.31 2.59
N ILE A 16 -18.03 -4.80 2.55
CA ILE A 16 -17.01 -4.49 3.54
C ILE A 16 -16.47 -3.14 3.12
N HIS A 17 -16.77 -2.08 3.87
CA HIS A 17 -16.08 -0.81 3.71
C HIS A 17 -14.60 -1.06 4.03
N THR A 18 -13.79 -1.26 3.00
CA THR A 18 -12.35 -1.35 3.16
C THR A 18 -11.87 0.06 3.46
N SER A 19 -11.85 0.43 4.75
CA SER A 19 -10.81 1.33 5.26
C SER A 19 -9.50 0.60 5.01
N ASN A 20 -9.02 0.65 3.78
CA ASN A 20 -7.84 -0.06 3.35
C ASN A 20 -6.66 0.77 3.82
N ASP A 21 -6.36 0.67 5.11
CA ASP A 21 -5.27 1.40 5.75
C ASP A 21 -3.94 1.14 5.02
N LEU A 22 -3.81 -0.04 4.40
CA LEU A 22 -2.69 -0.40 3.53
C LEU A 22 -2.62 0.47 2.26
N GLU A 23 -3.74 0.73 1.60
CA GLU A 23 -3.82 1.58 0.41
C GLU A 23 -3.63 3.06 0.76
N GLY A 24 -4.18 3.50 1.90
CA GLY A 24 -3.91 4.82 2.46
C GLY A 24 -2.43 5.03 2.81
N TRP A 25 -1.81 4.02 3.43
CA TRP A 25 -0.37 4.00 3.72
C TRP A 25 0.45 4.03 2.42
N HIS A 26 0.14 3.19 1.45
CA HIS A 26 0.82 3.14 0.16
C HIS A 26 0.75 4.49 -0.58
N PHE A 27 -0.42 5.13 -0.61
CA PHE A 27 -0.58 6.45 -1.20
C PHE A 27 0.29 7.52 -0.52
N LYS A 28 0.34 7.51 0.82
CA LYS A 28 1.19 8.42 1.60
C LYS A 28 2.67 8.20 1.29
N MET A 29 3.10 6.95 1.23
CA MET A 29 4.50 6.60 0.96
C MET A 29 4.93 6.94 -0.46
N ASN A 30 4.07 6.75 -1.47
CA ASN A 30 4.34 7.19 -2.84
C ASN A 30 4.58 8.71 -2.92
N ARG A 31 3.81 9.48 -2.14
CA ARG A 31 4.02 10.94 -2.04
C ARG A 31 5.38 11.29 -1.43
N LEU A 32 5.83 10.56 -0.41
CA LEU A 32 7.14 10.76 0.21
C LEU A 32 8.29 10.38 -0.72
N ALA A 33 8.14 9.31 -1.50
CA ALA A 33 9.11 8.88 -2.51
C ALA A 33 9.16 9.82 -3.75
N GLY A 34 8.34 10.89 -3.79
CA GLY A 34 8.27 11.83 -4.91
C GLY A 34 7.73 11.23 -6.21
N LYS A 35 7.19 10.01 -6.17
CA LYS A 35 6.70 9.28 -7.34
C LYS A 35 5.21 9.04 -7.22
N ARG A 36 4.47 9.46 -8.25
CA ARG A 36 3.00 9.48 -8.21
C ARG A 36 2.37 8.09 -8.23
N HIS A 37 3.06 7.08 -8.78
CA HIS A 37 2.53 5.73 -9.01
C HIS A 37 3.62 4.66 -8.97
N LEU A 38 4.28 4.46 -7.83
CA LEU A 38 5.05 3.22 -7.65
C LEU A 38 4.09 2.05 -7.46
N SER A 39 4.43 0.90 -8.04
CA SER A 39 3.81 -0.35 -7.62
C SER A 39 4.20 -0.66 -6.18
N PHE A 40 3.37 -1.45 -5.50
CA PHE A 40 3.60 -1.83 -4.11
C PHE A 40 4.97 -2.48 -3.90
N TYR A 41 5.40 -3.33 -4.83
CA TYR A 41 6.69 -4.02 -4.75
C TYR A 41 7.89 -3.10 -4.99
N GLU A 42 7.78 -2.13 -5.90
CA GLU A 42 8.82 -1.13 -6.09
C GLU A 42 8.96 -0.23 -4.86
N LEU A 43 7.84 0.17 -4.25
CA LEU A 43 7.86 0.93 -3.00
C LEU A 43 8.49 0.10 -1.87
N LEU A 44 8.11 -1.17 -1.74
CA LEU A 44 8.65 -2.06 -0.71
C LEU A 44 10.17 -2.22 -0.82
N GLN A 45 10.69 -2.38 -2.05
CA GLN A 45 12.13 -2.49 -2.26
C GLN A 45 12.87 -1.22 -1.85
N LEU A 46 12.36 -0.04 -2.21
CA LEU A 46 12.97 1.23 -1.81
C LEU A 46 13.05 1.39 -0.29
N LEU A 47 12.03 0.94 0.44
CA LEU A 47 12.01 0.99 1.91
C LEU A 47 13.05 0.05 2.53
N ILE A 48 13.23 -1.14 1.96
CA ILE A 48 14.27 -2.09 2.39
C ILE A 48 15.65 -1.50 2.15
N ASP A 49 15.87 -0.90 0.98
CA ASP A 49 17.17 -0.30 0.63
C ASP A 49 17.50 0.91 1.54
N GLU A 50 16.51 1.75 1.85
CA GLU A 50 16.67 2.89 2.77
C GLU A 50 16.97 2.44 4.21
N GLN A 51 16.30 1.39 4.69
CA GLN A 51 16.58 0.80 5.99
C GLN A 51 18.01 0.23 6.05
N GLY A 52 18.43 -0.54 5.04
CA GLY A 52 19.80 -1.10 5.00
C GLY A 52 20.88 -0.02 4.93
N SER A 53 20.62 1.09 4.23
CA SER A 53 21.52 2.24 4.18
C SER A 53 21.67 2.94 5.53
N THR A 54 20.57 3.11 6.27
CA THR A 54 20.60 3.77 7.60
C THR A 54 21.26 2.88 8.65
N GLU A 55 21.04 1.57 8.61
CA GLU A 55 21.75 0.60 9.46
C GLU A 55 23.26 0.62 9.22
N THR A 56 23.69 0.73 7.96
CA THR A 56 25.12 0.85 7.60
C THR A 56 25.73 2.14 8.13
N LEU A 57 25.01 3.27 8.08
CA LEU A 57 25.47 4.56 8.58
C LEU A 57 25.60 4.59 10.12
N ILE A 58 24.74 3.86 10.84
CA ILE A 58 24.77 3.78 12.31
C ILE A 58 25.93 2.91 12.80
N GLN A 59 26.37 1.94 12.01
CA GLN A 59 27.44 0.99 12.33
C GLN A 59 28.86 1.51 11.97
N GLN A 60 28.96 2.67 11.31
CA GLN A 60 30.23 3.36 11.00
C GLN A 60 30.60 4.37 12.08
#